data_AF-A0A959RXM9-F1
#
_entry.id   AF-A0A959RXM9-F1
#
_cell.length_a   1.000
_cell.length_b   1.000
_cell.length_c   1.000
_cell.angle_alpha   90.00
_cell.angle_beta   90.00
_cell.angle_gamma   90.00
#
_symmetry.space_group_name_H-M   'P 1'
#
loop_
_entity.id
_entity.type
_entity.pdbx_description
1 polymer ?
#
loop_
_entity_poly.entity_id
_entity_poly.type
_entity_poly.pdbx_seq_one_letter_code
_entity_poly.pdbx_strand_id
1 'polypeptide(L)'
;NWGCIPTKAIIKNAEVYDLVKNHSSDFGISVDNLSFDFNKVVKRSRDVSQKVSKGVEFLMKKNKIDHIKGFGKIKSPNELDVIDDAGKTTQSILFDNLIIATGAKPKSIPSIPIDRERIITSTEAMILKEVPKE
;
A
#
# COMPACT_ATOMS: atom_id res chain seq x y z
N ASN A 1 3.28 -1.09 -0.44
CA ASN A 1 2.04 -1.23 -1.23
C ASN A 1 0.95 -0.44 -0.54
N TRP A 2 0.59 0.74 -1.06
CA TRP A 2 -0.18 1.78 -0.34
C TRP A 2 -1.30 2.41 -1.18
N GLY A 3 -1.59 1.86 -2.35
CA GLY A 3 -2.55 2.42 -3.31
C GLY A 3 -3.81 1.57 -3.44
N CYS A 4 -4.11 1.15 -4.66
CA CYS A 4 -5.37 0.52 -5.03
C CYS A 4 -5.80 -0.63 -4.12
N ILE A 5 -4.96 -1.65 -3.93
CA ILE A 5 -5.34 -2.86 -3.19
C ILE A 5 -5.79 -2.57 -1.75
N PRO A 6 -4.99 -1.90 -0.90
CA PRO A 6 -5.41 -1.64 0.47
C PRO A 6 -6.64 -0.70 0.53
N THR A 7 -6.74 0.29 -0.36
CA THR A 7 -7.92 1.19 -0.43
C THR A 7 -9.19 0.42 -0.76
N LYS A 8 -9.18 -0.42 -1.80
CA LYS A 8 -10.37 -1.18 -2.21
C LYS A 8 -10.77 -2.21 -1.16
N ALA A 9 -9.82 -2.76 -0.41
CA ALA A 9 -10.13 -3.65 0.71
C ALA A 9 -10.87 -2.92 1.85
N ILE A 10 -10.48 -1.68 2.19
CA ILE A 10 -11.22 -0.88 3.18
C ILE A 10 -12.59 -0.45 2.65
N ILE A 11 -12.67 0.01 1.40
CA ILE A 11 -13.96 0.37 0.78
C ILE A 11 -14.93 -0.81 0.80
N LYS A 12 -14.46 -2.03 0.51
CA LYS A 12 -15.34 -3.21 0.58
C LYS A 12 -15.80 -3.52 2.02
N ASN A 13 -14.99 -3.27 3.04
CA ASN A 13 -15.44 -3.38 4.43
C ASN A 13 -16.56 -2.37 4.73
N ALA A 14 -16.38 -1.13 4.30
CA ALA A 14 -17.37 -0.07 4.50
C ALA A 14 -18.68 -0.37 3.75
N GLU A 15 -18.59 -0.83 2.51
CA GLU A 15 -19.75 -1.25 1.69
C GLU A 15 -20.53 -2.39 2.36
N VAL A 16 -19.85 -3.38 2.94
CA VAL A 16 -20.51 -4.47 3.67
C VAL A 16 -21.19 -3.95 4.94
N TYR A 17 -20.53 -3.06 5.68
CA TYR A 17 -21.12 -2.45 6.88
C TYR A 17 -22.36 -1.61 6.52
N ASP A 18 -22.28 -0.81 5.47
CA ASP A 18 -23.37 0.02 4.95
C ASP A 18 -24.56 -0.83 4.49
N LEU A 19 -24.31 -1.91 3.72
CA LEU A 19 -25.33 -2.87 3.30
C LEU A 19 -26.09 -3.45 4.50
N VAL A 20 -25.37 -3.86 5.55
CA VAL A 20 -25.99 -4.44 6.75
C VAL A 20 -26.73 -3.37 7.57
N LYS A 21 -26.17 -2.18 7.69
CA LYS A 21 -26.73 -1.10 8.52
C LYS A 21 -27.97 -0.46 7.91
N ASN A 22 -27.91 -0.16 6.61
CA ASN A 22 -28.87 0.73 5.95
C ASN A 22 -29.79 0.00 4.95
N HIS A 23 -29.41 -1.20 4.49
CA HIS A 23 -30.10 -1.89 3.39
C HIS A 23 -30.49 -3.34 3.72
N SER A 24 -30.26 -3.81 4.95
CA SER A 24 -30.57 -5.19 5.33
C SER A 24 -32.07 -5.51 5.27
N SER A 25 -32.92 -4.52 5.58
CA SER A 25 -34.37 -4.64 5.51
C SER A 25 -34.90 -4.92 4.10
N ASP A 26 -34.20 -4.44 3.06
CA ASP A 26 -34.56 -4.67 1.65
C ASP A 26 -34.47 -6.16 1.29
N PHE A 27 -33.68 -6.92 2.06
CA PHE A 27 -33.54 -8.37 1.96
C PHE A 27 -34.38 -9.13 3.00
N GLY A 28 -35.23 -8.44 3.77
CA GLY A 28 -36.00 -9.02 4.87
C GLY A 28 -35.16 -9.43 6.08
N ILE A 29 -33.96 -8.85 6.24
CA ILE A 29 -33.04 -9.14 7.33
C ILE A 29 -33.12 -8.02 8.37
N SER A 30 -33.35 -8.39 9.64
CA SER A 30 -33.26 -7.48 10.78
C SER A 30 -31.97 -7.72 11.55
N VAL A 31 -31.27 -6.65 11.93
CA VAL A 31 -30.01 -6.71 12.68
C VAL A 31 -30.06 -5.75 13.85
N ASP A 32 -29.93 -6.29 15.06
CA ASP A 32 -29.78 -5.50 16.28
C ASP A 32 -28.30 -5.41 16.70
N ASN A 33 -27.92 -4.29 17.33
CA ASN A 33 -26.58 -4.08 17.92
C ASN A 33 -25.39 -4.21 16.94
N LEU A 34 -25.55 -3.74 15.70
CA LEU A 34 -24.47 -3.76 14.71
C LEU A 34 -23.25 -2.96 15.18
N SER A 35 -22.08 -3.61 15.20
CA SER A 35 -20.80 -3.00 15.56
C SER A 35 -19.68 -3.45 14.61
N PHE A 36 -18.54 -2.76 14.65
CA PHE A 36 -17.35 -3.12 13.88
C PHE A 36 -16.07 -2.90 14.67
N ASP A 37 -15.02 -3.63 14.31
CA ASP A 37 -13.68 -3.49 14.88
C ASP A 37 -12.76 -2.85 13.82
N PHE A 38 -12.43 -1.58 14.03
CA PHE A 38 -11.64 -0.81 13.08
C PHE A 38 -10.21 -1.37 12.90
N ASN A 39 -9.61 -1.89 13.97
CA ASN A 39 -8.28 -2.50 13.88
C ASN A 39 -8.32 -3.76 13.00
N LYS A 40 -9.38 -4.58 13.10
CA LYS A 40 -9.57 -5.73 12.19
C LYS A 40 -9.83 -5.30 10.75
N VAL A 41 -10.55 -4.21 10.51
CA VAL A 41 -10.77 -3.63 9.18
C VAL A 41 -9.43 -3.25 8.53
N VAL A 42 -8.60 -2.50 9.25
CA VAL A 42 -7.25 -2.10 8.80
C VAL A 42 -6.37 -3.33 8.60
N LYS A 43 -6.35 -4.27 9.55
CA LYS A 43 -5.57 -5.51 9.46
C LYS A 43 -5.93 -6.32 8.22
N ARG A 44 -7.22 -6.54 7.94
CA ARG A 44 -7.67 -7.25 6.74
C ARG A 44 -7.13 -6.60 5.47
N SER A 45 -7.14 -5.26 5.38
CA SER A 45 -6.58 -4.53 4.24
C SER A 45 -5.08 -4.79 4.05
N ARG A 46 -4.31 -4.84 5.15
CA ARG A 46 -2.88 -5.17 5.13
C ARG A 46 -2.62 -6.62 4.72
N ASP A 47 -3.40 -7.56 5.24
CA ASP A 47 -3.28 -8.99 4.92
C ASP A 47 -3.55 -9.25 3.43
N VAL A 48 -4.59 -8.63 2.86
CA VAL A 48 -4.91 -8.70 1.42
C VAL A 48 -3.74 -8.14 0.59
N SER A 49 -3.22 -6.98 0.98
CA SER A 49 -2.09 -6.35 0.29
C SER A 49 -0.83 -7.22 0.34
N GLN A 50 -0.55 -7.85 1.48
CA GLN A 50 0.58 -8.75 1.66
C GLN A 50 0.43 -10.03 0.82
N LYS A 51 -0.78 -10.59 0.75
CA LYS A 51 -1.07 -11.76 -0.10
C LYS A 51 -0.76 -11.47 -1.57
N VAL A 52 -1.19 -10.30 -2.07
CA VAL A 52 -0.89 -9.87 -3.45
C VAL A 52 0.62 -9.70 -3.66
N SER A 53 1.32 -9.03 -2.72
CA SER A 53 2.78 -8.86 -2.82
C SER A 53 3.55 -10.19 -2.84
N LYS A 54 3.14 -11.17 -2.02
CA LYS A 54 3.71 -12.53 -2.06
C LYS A 54 3.44 -13.25 -3.38
N GLY A 55 2.27 -13.03 -3.98
CA GLY A 55 1.94 -13.53 -5.31
C GLY A 55 2.89 -12.97 -6.38
N VAL A 56 3.20 -11.68 -6.33
CA VAL A 56 4.17 -11.06 -7.24
C VAL A 56 5.57 -11.64 -7.04
N GLU A 57 6.03 -11.79 -5.78
CA GLU A 57 7.33 -12.40 -5.48
C GLU A 57 7.42 -13.84 -6.03
N PHE A 58 6.35 -14.63 -5.86
CA PHE A 58 6.26 -15.96 -6.45
C PHE A 58 6.36 -15.93 -7.97
N LEU A 59 5.68 -14.99 -8.64
CA LEU A 59 5.75 -14.85 -10.10
C LEU A 59 7.16 -14.45 -10.57
N MET A 60 7.85 -13.56 -9.87
CA MET A 60 9.25 -13.20 -10.20
C MET A 60 10.15 -14.44 -10.14
N LYS A 61 10.08 -15.20 -9.05
CA LYS A 61 10.85 -16.45 -8.87
C LYS A 61 10.51 -17.48 -9.93
N LYS A 62 9.21 -17.71 -10.21
CA LYS A 62 8.73 -18.67 -11.22
C LYS A 62 9.28 -18.34 -12.61
N ASN A 63 9.41 -17.05 -12.94
CA ASN A 63 9.92 -16.59 -14.22
C ASN A 63 11.44 -16.34 -14.21
N LYS A 64 12.16 -16.77 -13.17
CA LYS A 64 13.62 -16.64 -13.04
C LYS A 64 14.10 -15.18 -13.17
N ILE A 65 13.31 -14.24 -12.66
CA ILE A 65 13.67 -12.82 -12.61
C ILE A 65 14.44 -12.58 -11.31
N ASP A 66 15.67 -12.09 -11.44
CA ASP A 66 16.48 -11.70 -10.29
C ASP A 66 15.88 -10.46 -9.61
N HIS A 67 15.52 -10.62 -8.34
CA HIS A 67 15.01 -9.52 -7.52
C HIS A 67 16.12 -9.05 -6.58
N ILE A 68 16.67 -7.87 -6.89
CA ILE A 68 17.73 -7.25 -6.11
C ILE A 68 17.12 -6.15 -5.25
N LYS A 69 17.22 -6.30 -3.93
CA LYS A 69 16.67 -5.34 -2.98
C LYS A 69 17.67 -4.21 -2.75
N GLY A 70 17.31 -2.98 -3.11
CA GLY A 70 18.08 -1.78 -2.84
C GLY A 70 17.57 -0.58 -3.64
N PHE A 71 18.23 0.57 -3.47
CA PHE A 71 17.98 1.76 -4.26
C PHE A 71 18.87 1.76 -5.51
N GLY A 72 18.26 1.64 -6.68
CA GLY A 72 18.95 1.70 -7.96
C GLY A 72 19.28 3.14 -8.36
N LYS A 73 20.56 3.44 -8.56
CA LYS A 73 21.06 4.74 -9.03
C LYS A 73 21.80 4.58 -10.34
N ILE A 74 21.34 5.24 -11.40
CA ILE A 74 22.02 5.25 -12.69
C ILE A 74 23.40 5.90 -12.51
N LYS A 75 24.46 5.16 -12.85
CA LYS A 75 25.85 5.61 -12.74
C LYS A 75 26.38 6.05 -14.10
N SER A 76 26.04 5.32 -15.16
CA SER A 76 26.38 5.63 -16.55
C SER A 76 25.29 5.10 -17.50
N PRO A 77 25.37 5.34 -18.83
CA PRO A 77 24.34 4.90 -19.77
C PRO A 77 23.99 3.40 -19.74
N ASN A 78 24.93 2.55 -19.28
CA ASN A 78 24.80 1.09 -19.27
C ASN A 78 25.13 0.47 -17.91
N GLU A 79 25.17 1.28 -16.84
CA GLU A 79 25.53 0.81 -15.49
C GLU A 79 24.67 1.50 -14.42
N LEU A 80 24.19 0.72 -13.45
CA LEU A 80 23.54 1.23 -12.25
C LEU A 80 24.16 0.65 -10.98
N ASP A 81 24.23 1.46 -9.93
CA ASP A 81 24.60 1.03 -8.59
C ASP A 81 23.36 0.64 -7.79
N VAL A 82 23.51 -0.38 -6.94
CA VAL A 82 22.51 -0.78 -5.95
C VAL A 82 22.99 -0.36 -4.58
N ILE A 83 22.24 0.55 -3.95
CA ILE A 83 22.57 1.14 -2.65
C ILE A 83 21.67 0.52 -1.58
N ASP A 84 22.24 0.06 -0.47
CA ASP A 84 21.48 -0.47 0.65
C ASP A 84 20.85 0.62 1.54
N ASP A 85 20.08 0.20 2.54
CA ASP A 85 19.42 1.11 3.48
C ASP A 85 20.42 1.92 4.34
N ALA A 86 21.68 1.48 4.43
CA ALA A 86 22.76 2.21 5.11
C ALA A 86 23.50 3.20 4.18
N GLY A 87 23.08 3.29 2.91
CA GLY A 87 23.69 4.20 1.93
C GLY A 87 24.96 3.64 1.27
N LYS A 88 25.30 2.38 1.49
CA LYS A 88 26.49 1.75 0.90
C LYS A 88 26.15 1.15 -0.47
N THR A 89 27.00 1.40 -1.46
CA THR A 89 26.94 0.68 -2.74
C THR A 89 27.29 -0.78 -2.50
N THR A 90 26.33 -1.66 -2.74
CA THR A 90 26.46 -3.11 -2.54
C THR A 90 26.84 -3.85 -3.80
N GLN A 91 26.36 -3.36 -4.96
CA GLN A 91 26.56 -3.98 -6.27
C GLN A 91 26.55 -2.91 -7.36
N SER A 92 27.20 -3.18 -8.49
CA SER A 92 27.08 -2.43 -9.73
C SER A 92 26.64 -3.41 -10.82
N ILE A 93 25.62 -3.03 -11.59
CA ILE A 93 24.97 -3.88 -12.58
C ILE A 93 25.11 -3.24 -13.95
N LEU A 94 25.66 -4.01 -14.89
CA LEU A 94 25.69 -3.66 -16.30
C LEU A 94 24.39 -4.10 -16.99
N PHE A 95 23.89 -3.30 -17.92
CA PHE A 95 22.68 -3.60 -18.67
C PHE A 95 22.76 -3.09 -20.11
N ASP A 96 22.09 -3.79 -21.01
CA ASP A 96 21.89 -3.33 -22.40
C ASP A 96 20.71 -2.37 -22.52
N ASN A 97 19.64 -2.63 -21.75
CA ASN A 97 18.39 -1.88 -21.78
C ASN A 97 17.91 -1.59 -20.35
N LEU A 98 17.28 -0.42 -20.15
CA LEU A 98 16.75 0.01 -18.86
C LEU A 98 15.30 0.48 -18.96
N ILE A 99 14.43 -0.09 -18.12
CA ILE A 99 13.06 0.38 -17.93
C ILE A 99 12.97 1.10 -16.59
N ILE A 100 12.60 2.39 -16.62
CA ILE A 100 12.44 3.20 -15.42
C ILE A 100 10.98 3.15 -14.95
N ALA A 101 10.74 2.55 -13.78
CA ALA A 101 9.42 2.37 -13.19
C ALA A 101 9.39 2.83 -11.71
N THR A 102 9.99 3.97 -11.40
CA THR A 102 10.15 4.50 -10.02
C THR A 102 8.86 5.02 -9.39
N GLY A 103 7.78 5.17 -10.16
CA GLY A 103 6.45 5.53 -9.67
C GLY A 103 6.30 7.00 -9.29
N ALA A 104 5.46 7.28 -8.29
CA ALA A 104 5.11 8.63 -7.85
C ALA A 104 5.00 8.71 -6.32
N LYS A 105 4.96 9.93 -5.78
CA LYS A 105 4.77 10.22 -4.36
C LYS A 105 3.65 11.25 -4.15
N PRO A 106 2.97 11.26 -2.98
CA PRO A 106 1.99 12.29 -2.65
C PRO A 106 2.59 13.69 -2.80
N LYS A 107 1.82 14.61 -3.40
CA LYS A 107 2.20 16.02 -3.47
C LYS A 107 2.00 16.67 -2.10
N SER A 108 3.02 17.36 -1.60
CA SER A 108 2.91 18.21 -0.41
C SER A 108 2.61 19.65 -0.83
N ILE A 109 1.89 20.37 0.04
CA ILE A 109 1.64 21.81 -0.10
C ILE A 109 2.54 22.51 0.92
N PRO A 110 3.44 23.43 0.53
CA PRO A 110 4.43 24.01 1.45
C PRO A 110 3.84 24.67 2.70
N SER A 111 2.65 25.28 2.58
CA SER A 111 1.94 25.92 3.70
C SER A 111 1.22 24.93 4.63
N ILE A 112 1.18 23.64 4.30
CA ILE A 112 0.49 22.60 5.05
C ILE A 112 1.50 21.46 5.33
N PRO A 113 2.31 21.59 6.40
CA PRO A 113 3.29 20.58 6.74
C PRO A 113 2.61 19.28 7.15
N ILE A 114 3.05 18.17 6.57
CA ILE A 114 2.55 16.83 6.87
C ILE A 114 3.23 16.35 8.16
N ASP A 115 2.45 16.20 9.24
CA ASP A 115 2.92 15.73 10.55
C ASP A 115 2.81 14.20 10.71
N ARG A 116 2.08 13.52 9.81
CA ARG A 116 1.81 12.07 9.83
C ARG A 116 0.98 11.58 11.02
N GLU A 117 0.37 12.50 11.77
CA GLU A 117 -0.52 12.21 12.89
C GLU A 117 -1.92 12.75 12.64
N ARG A 118 -2.04 14.03 12.26
CA ARG A 118 -3.30 14.74 11.96
C ARG A 118 -3.34 15.24 10.53
N ILE A 119 -2.26 15.90 10.10
CA ILE A 119 -2.05 16.26 8.71
C ILE A 119 -1.31 15.10 8.05
N ILE A 120 -2.08 14.27 7.36
CA ILE A 120 -1.64 12.97 6.85
C ILE A 120 -1.66 12.90 5.32
N THR A 121 -0.95 11.92 4.76
CA THR A 121 -1.11 11.54 3.35
C THR A 121 -2.03 10.33 3.21
N SER A 122 -2.30 9.91 1.97
CA SER A 122 -2.97 8.65 1.70
C SER A 122 -2.30 7.44 2.37
N THR A 123 -0.99 7.50 2.66
CA THR A 123 -0.27 6.39 3.28
C THR A 123 -0.72 6.17 4.72
N GLU A 124 -0.68 7.22 5.54
CA GLU A 124 -1.09 7.15 6.95
C GLU A 124 -2.60 6.95 7.09
N ALA A 125 -3.41 7.53 6.19
CA ALA A 125 -4.86 7.34 6.17
C ALA A 125 -5.28 5.85 6.06
N MET A 126 -4.44 5.00 5.46
CA MET A 126 -4.72 3.57 5.33
C MET A 126 -4.47 2.75 6.61
N ILE A 127 -3.84 3.33 7.63
CA ILE A 127 -3.42 2.63 8.85
C ILE A 127 -3.75 3.42 10.13
N LEU A 128 -4.79 4.24 10.08
CA LEU A 128 -5.29 4.94 11.27
C LEU A 128 -5.62 3.93 12.37
N LYS A 129 -5.33 4.31 13.62
CA LYS A 129 -5.60 3.47 14.81
C LYS A 129 -7.04 3.56 15.26
N GLU A 130 -7.69 4.68 14.97
CA GLU A 130 -9.05 4.99 15.36
C GLU A 130 -9.78 5.69 14.22
N VAL A 131 -11.11 5.60 14.24
CA VAL A 131 -11.96 6.32 13.31
C VAL A 131 -11.93 7.81 13.70
N PRO A 132 -11.61 8.72 12.76
CA PRO A 132 -11.68 10.16 13.04
C PRO A 132 -13.08 10.56 13.53
N LYS A 133 -13.13 11.42 14.55
CA LYS A 133 -14.37 12.00 15.05
C LYS A 133 -14.84 13.14 14.13
N GLU A 134 -16.15 13.37 14.12
CA GLU A 134 -16.75 14.58 13.55
C GLU A 134 -16.38 15.84 14.35
#